data_AF-A0AAU4BHG4-F1
#
_entry.id   AF-A0AAU4BHG4-F1
#
_cell.length_a   1.000
_cell.length_b   1.000
_cell.length_c   1.000
_cell.angle_alpha   90.00
_cell.angle_beta   90.00
_cell.angle_gamma   90.00
#
_symmetry.space_group_name_H-M   'P 1'
#
loop_
_entity.id
_entity.type
_entity.pdbx_description
1 polymer ?
#
loop_
_entity_poly.entity_id
_entity_poly.type
_entity_poly.pdbx_seq_one_letter_code
_entity_poly.pdbx_strand_id
1 'polypeptide(L)'
;MVQKFSGPDGDVDGGCMSSEVEVVRSALRQAAKTLDQNLRSFSGQGTPGDLQSRGVVSAQHLGDWDAGQALAASTSLANRNISLGYEKFLREYQAAIAALLRVASLYHDAEEMTAERVRSLIADARER
;
A
#
# COMPACT_ATOMS: atom_id res chain seq x y z
N MET A 1 23.41 -45.41 42.57
CA MET A 1 22.24 -44.55 42.81
C MET A 1 22.45 -43.29 41.98
N VAL A 2 21.92 -43.27 40.75
CA VAL A 2 22.27 -42.29 39.71
C VAL A 2 21.37 -41.07 39.85
N GLN A 3 21.98 -39.90 39.98
CA GLN A 3 21.32 -38.59 40.02
C GLN A 3 20.49 -38.37 38.74
N LYS A 4 19.18 -38.14 38.91
CA LYS A 4 18.31 -37.62 37.86
C LYS A 4 18.63 -36.14 37.64
N PHE A 5 19.20 -35.82 36.49
CA PHE A 5 19.20 -34.47 35.94
C PHE A 5 17.79 -34.18 35.40
N SER A 6 17.02 -33.36 36.10
CA SER A 6 15.87 -32.67 35.53
C SER A 6 16.39 -31.53 34.66
N GLY A 7 16.28 -31.68 33.34
CA GLY A 7 16.40 -30.56 32.40
C GLY A 7 15.16 -29.66 32.49
N PRO A 8 15.30 -28.36 32.21
CA PRO A 8 14.16 -27.46 32.17
C PRO A 8 13.33 -27.71 30.92
N ASP A 9 12.03 -27.89 31.12
CA ASP A 9 11.01 -27.90 30.07
C ASP A 9 11.11 -26.62 29.25
N GLY A 10 11.60 -26.76 28.01
CA GLY A 10 11.53 -25.73 27.00
C GLY A 10 10.19 -25.82 26.28
N ASP A 11 9.13 -25.31 26.92
CA ASP A 11 7.90 -24.96 26.23
C ASP A 11 8.21 -23.80 25.29
N VAL A 12 8.55 -24.12 24.05
CA VAL A 12 8.65 -23.14 22.98
C VAL A 12 7.22 -22.80 22.58
N ASP A 13 6.71 -21.73 23.18
CA ASP A 13 5.40 -21.11 22.91
C ASP A 13 5.35 -20.57 21.47
N GLY A 14 5.20 -21.48 20.50
CA GLY A 14 5.12 -21.17 19.07
C GLY A 14 3.74 -20.64 18.64
N GLY A 15 2.74 -20.66 19.52
CA GLY A 15 1.37 -20.22 19.21
C GLY A 15 1.21 -18.70 19.16
N CYS A 16 1.94 -17.97 19.99
CA CYS A 16 1.77 -16.52 20.13
C CYS A 16 2.21 -15.75 18.86
N MET A 17 3.33 -16.16 18.25
CA MET A 17 3.91 -15.50 17.07
C MET A 17 3.03 -15.62 15.82
N SER A 18 2.36 -16.77 15.61
CA SER A 18 1.46 -16.94 14.46
C SER A 18 0.21 -16.06 14.57
N SER A 19 -0.32 -15.86 15.79
CA SER A 19 -1.47 -14.98 16.00
C SER A 19 -1.15 -13.51 15.73
N GLU A 20 0.05 -13.06 16.08
CA GLU A 20 0.49 -11.68 15.84
C GLU A 20 0.70 -11.41 14.36
N VAL A 21 1.30 -12.34 13.62
CA VAL A 21 1.51 -12.23 12.16
C VAL A 21 0.17 -12.22 11.41
N GLU A 22 -0.78 -13.06 11.80
CA GLU A 22 -2.15 -13.07 11.26
C GLU A 22 -2.86 -11.72 11.46
N VAL A 23 -2.72 -11.11 12.65
CA VAL A 23 -3.26 -9.78 12.98
C VAL A 23 -2.59 -8.69 12.14
N VAL A 24 -1.27 -8.69 12.03
CA VAL A 24 -0.54 -7.68 11.22
C VAL A 24 -0.89 -7.83 9.73
N ARG A 25 -0.97 -9.05 9.21
CA ARG A 25 -1.37 -9.33 7.82
C ARG A 25 -2.77 -8.83 7.52
N SER A 26 -3.73 -9.11 8.41
CA SER A 26 -5.11 -8.67 8.25
C SER A 26 -5.22 -7.14 8.33
N ALA A 27 -4.47 -6.50 9.23
CA ALA A 27 -4.39 -5.04 9.33
C ALA A 27 -3.82 -4.40 8.05
N LEU A 28 -2.75 -4.96 7.47
CA LEU A 28 -2.16 -4.49 6.21
C LEU A 28 -3.13 -4.60 5.03
N ARG A 29 -3.83 -5.73 4.91
CA ARG A 29 -4.86 -5.94 3.87
C ARG A 29 -6.03 -4.97 4.05
N GLN A 30 -6.48 -4.77 5.28
CA GLN A 30 -7.58 -3.85 5.58
C GLN A 30 -7.18 -2.41 5.27
N ALA A 31 -5.95 -1.99 5.63
CA ALA A 31 -5.42 -0.68 5.28
C ALA A 31 -5.38 -0.48 3.75
N ALA A 32 -4.82 -1.45 3.01
CA ALA A 32 -4.78 -1.40 1.55
C ALA A 32 -6.18 -1.28 0.93
N LYS A 33 -7.16 -2.04 1.44
CA LYS A 33 -8.55 -2.00 1.00
C LYS A 33 -9.21 -0.66 1.27
N THR A 34 -9.02 -0.09 2.47
CA THR A 34 -9.55 1.24 2.81
C THR A 34 -8.95 2.32 1.90
N LEU A 35 -7.66 2.25 1.60
CA LEU A 35 -7.00 3.20 0.70
C LEU A 35 -7.52 3.05 -0.74
N ASP A 36 -7.66 1.84 -1.26
CA ASP A 36 -8.24 1.59 -2.60
C ASP A 36 -9.70 2.05 -2.68
N GLN A 37 -10.49 1.83 -1.64
CA GLN A 37 -11.86 2.35 -1.56
C GLN A 37 -11.89 3.88 -1.55
N ASN A 38 -11.04 4.53 -0.77
CA ASN A 38 -10.94 5.99 -0.76
C ASN A 38 -10.57 6.55 -2.14
N LEU A 39 -9.66 5.88 -2.86
CA LEU A 39 -9.28 6.26 -4.22
C LEU A 39 -10.47 6.15 -5.19
N ARG A 40 -11.25 5.07 -5.12
CA ARG A 40 -12.39 4.82 -6.01
C ARG A 40 -13.62 5.66 -5.67
N SER A 41 -13.82 5.94 -4.39
CA SER A 41 -14.93 6.77 -3.89
C SER A 41 -14.65 8.26 -4.05
N PHE A 42 -13.44 8.65 -4.42
CA PHE A 42 -13.13 10.05 -4.73
C PHE A 42 -13.79 10.46 -6.05
N SER A 43 -14.94 11.13 -5.94
CA SER A 43 -15.73 11.70 -7.05
C SER A 43 -15.89 13.22 -6.91
N GLY A 44 -14.87 13.90 -6.37
CA GLY A 44 -14.88 15.34 -6.12
C GLY A 44 -14.32 16.18 -7.27
N GLN A 45 -14.41 17.52 -7.13
CA GLN A 45 -13.74 18.46 -8.03
C GLN A 45 -12.22 18.33 -7.91
N GLY A 46 -11.51 18.31 -9.03
CA GLY A 46 -10.05 18.17 -9.06
C GLY A 46 -9.55 16.79 -9.46
N THR A 47 -10.42 15.94 -10.02
CA THR A 47 -9.97 14.77 -10.80
C THR A 47 -9.07 15.20 -11.97
N PRO A 48 -8.28 14.30 -12.57
CA PRO A 48 -7.47 14.64 -13.74
C PRO A 48 -8.35 15.16 -14.90
N GLY A 49 -9.56 14.61 -15.04
CA GLY A 49 -10.56 15.08 -16.00
C GLY A 49 -11.10 16.48 -15.70
N ASP A 50 -11.28 16.83 -14.43
CA ASP A 50 -11.63 18.21 -14.03
C ASP A 50 -10.48 19.19 -14.28
N LEU A 51 -9.24 18.80 -13.99
CA LEU A 51 -8.06 19.65 -14.23
C LEU A 51 -7.84 19.91 -15.73
N GLN A 52 -8.16 18.93 -16.57
CA GLN A 52 -8.13 19.09 -18.03
C GLN A 52 -9.31 19.91 -18.56
N SER A 53 -10.52 19.72 -18.02
CA SER A 53 -11.73 20.37 -18.55
C SER A 53 -11.98 21.79 -18.04
N ARG A 54 -11.59 22.10 -16.80
CA ARG A 54 -11.84 23.40 -16.16
C ARG A 54 -10.69 24.40 -16.36
N GLY A 55 -9.59 23.95 -16.96
CA GLY A 55 -8.30 24.54 -16.71
C GLY A 55 -7.58 25.10 -17.93
N VAL A 56 -8.23 25.90 -18.78
CA VAL A 56 -7.47 26.90 -19.57
C VAL A 56 -8.34 28.13 -19.82
N VAL A 57 -8.22 29.15 -18.97
CA VAL A 57 -8.53 30.51 -19.43
C VAL A 57 -7.45 30.86 -20.46
N SER A 58 -7.74 30.64 -21.74
CA SER A 58 -6.82 30.91 -22.84
C SER A 58 -6.76 32.41 -23.12
N ALA A 59 -5.69 32.85 -23.80
CA ALA A 59 -5.57 34.24 -24.25
C ALA A 59 -6.79 34.67 -25.09
N GLN A 60 -7.43 33.74 -25.81
CA GLN A 60 -8.66 33.98 -26.56
C GLN A 60 -9.86 34.36 -25.69
N HIS A 61 -9.91 33.89 -24.43
CA HIS A 61 -10.95 34.27 -23.46
C HIS A 61 -10.69 35.61 -22.79
N LEU A 62 -9.44 36.07 -22.78
CA LEU A 62 -9.04 37.31 -22.13
C LEU A 62 -8.93 38.46 -23.12
N GLY A 63 -8.65 38.20 -24.40
CA GLY A 63 -8.41 39.23 -25.42
C GLY A 63 -6.92 39.57 -25.57
N ASP A 64 -6.58 40.36 -26.59
CA ASP A 64 -5.19 40.60 -27.05
C ASP A 64 -4.38 41.62 -26.23
N TRP A 65 -4.82 41.98 -25.03
CA TRP A 65 -4.09 42.91 -24.16
C TRP A 65 -3.02 42.18 -23.35
N ASP A 66 -1.86 42.81 -23.17
CA ASP A 66 -0.67 42.19 -22.57
C ASP A 66 -0.93 41.53 -21.21
N ALA A 67 -1.73 42.15 -20.36
CA ALA A 67 -2.08 41.58 -19.05
C ALA A 67 -3.00 40.34 -19.17
N GLY A 68 -3.86 40.28 -20.18
CA GLY A 68 -4.66 39.09 -20.51
C GLY A 68 -3.77 37.93 -20.97
N GLN A 69 -2.77 38.20 -21.81
CA GLN A 69 -1.81 37.18 -22.23
C GLN A 69 -0.94 36.67 -21.08
N ALA A 70 -0.44 37.56 -20.21
CA ALA A 70 0.34 37.18 -19.04
C ALA A 70 -0.48 36.35 -18.04
N LEU A 71 -1.75 36.69 -17.85
CA LEU A 71 -2.66 35.93 -17.00
C LEU A 71 -2.96 34.54 -17.59
N ALA A 72 -3.21 34.44 -18.90
CA ALA A 72 -3.41 33.16 -19.57
C ALA A 72 -2.18 32.24 -19.42
N ALA A 73 -0.98 32.79 -19.64
CA ALA A 73 0.28 32.06 -19.54
C ALA A 73 0.53 31.54 -18.11
N SER A 74 0.36 32.39 -17.10
CA SER A 74 0.52 32.01 -15.69
C SER A 74 -0.52 30.97 -15.24
N THR A 75 -1.78 31.13 -15.65
CA THR A 75 -2.86 30.17 -15.36
C THR A 75 -2.60 28.82 -16.00
N SER A 76 -2.16 28.81 -17.27
CA SER A 76 -1.81 27.58 -17.98
C SER A 76 -0.64 26.85 -17.32
N LEU A 77 0.41 27.59 -16.93
CA LEU A 77 1.55 27.04 -16.21
C LEU A 77 1.16 26.45 -14.86
N ALA A 78 0.35 27.18 -14.08
CA ALA A 78 -0.17 26.71 -12.80
C ALA A 78 -0.99 25.43 -12.95
N ASN A 79 -1.91 25.39 -13.93
CA ASN A 79 -2.74 24.21 -14.16
C ASN A 79 -1.90 22.98 -14.56
N ARG A 80 -0.87 23.17 -15.37
CA ARG A 80 0.06 22.10 -15.74
C ARG A 80 0.80 21.54 -14.51
N ASN A 81 1.30 22.42 -13.64
CA ASN A 81 2.02 22.01 -12.44
C ASN A 81 1.11 21.27 -11.45
N ILE A 82 -0.12 21.75 -11.26
CA ILE A 82 -1.13 21.07 -10.43
C ILE A 82 -1.45 19.70 -11.00
N SER A 83 -1.67 19.59 -12.32
CA SER A 83 -1.96 18.33 -12.99
C SER A 83 -0.83 17.30 -12.80
N LEU A 84 0.42 17.71 -13.01
CA LEU A 84 1.58 16.83 -12.81
C LEU A 84 1.75 16.40 -11.35
N GLY A 85 1.55 17.33 -10.40
CA GLY A 85 1.61 17.03 -8.98
C GLY A 85 0.53 16.04 -8.56
N TYR A 86 -0.68 16.22 -9.06
CA TYR A 86 -1.82 15.34 -8.79
C TYR A 86 -1.62 13.93 -9.36
N GLU A 87 -1.17 13.82 -10.62
CA GLU A 87 -0.84 12.53 -11.22
C GLU A 87 0.28 11.80 -10.45
N LYS A 88 1.30 12.55 -9.99
CA LYS A 88 2.37 11.98 -9.16
C LYS A 88 1.82 11.44 -7.84
N PHE A 89 0.98 12.22 -7.17
CA PHE A 89 0.32 11.79 -5.94
C PHE A 89 -0.49 10.50 -6.14
N LEU A 90 -1.31 10.42 -7.20
CA LEU A 90 -2.08 9.21 -7.49
C LEU A 90 -1.20 7.98 -7.72
N ARG A 91 -0.08 8.13 -8.45
CA ARG A 91 0.88 7.04 -8.66
C ARG A 91 1.53 6.59 -7.35
N GLU A 92 1.97 7.52 -6.52
CA GLU A 92 2.58 7.21 -5.23
C GLU A 92 1.58 6.54 -4.27
N TYR A 93 0.32 6.99 -4.29
CA TYR A 93 -0.76 6.40 -3.52
C TYR A 93 -1.04 4.95 -3.93
N GLN A 94 -1.12 4.68 -5.24
CA GLN A 94 -1.27 3.33 -5.78
C GLN A 94 -0.05 2.44 -5.46
N ALA A 95 1.16 3.01 -5.52
CA ALA A 95 2.38 2.29 -5.14
C ALA A 95 2.38 1.89 -3.65
N ALA A 96 1.89 2.76 -2.77
CA ALA A 96 1.74 2.44 -1.35
C ALA A 96 0.75 1.30 -1.11
N ILE A 97 -0.41 1.30 -1.79
CA ILE A 97 -1.38 0.19 -1.75
C ILE A 97 -0.71 -1.12 -2.20
N ALA A 98 -0.01 -1.10 -3.33
CA ALA A 98 0.68 -2.27 -3.86
C ALA A 98 1.76 -2.79 -2.89
N ALA A 99 2.50 -1.89 -2.24
CA ALA A 99 3.51 -2.25 -1.23
C ALA A 99 2.87 -2.95 -0.02
N LEU A 100 1.77 -2.42 0.51
CA LEU A 100 1.03 -3.04 1.61
C LEU A 100 0.54 -4.45 1.27
N LEU A 101 -0.02 -4.62 0.07
CA LEU A 101 -0.46 -5.94 -0.42
C LEU A 101 0.71 -6.91 -0.59
N ARG A 102 1.83 -6.45 -1.14
CA ARG A 102 3.04 -7.26 -1.30
C ARG A 102 3.60 -7.73 0.04
N VAL A 103 3.70 -6.84 1.02
CA VAL A 103 4.15 -7.21 2.37
C VAL A 103 3.20 -8.22 3.00
N ALA A 104 1.88 -8.03 2.88
CA ALA A 104 0.90 -9.00 3.37
C ALA A 104 1.02 -10.38 2.69
N SER A 105 1.37 -10.43 1.40
CA SER A 105 1.64 -11.69 0.69
C SER A 105 2.90 -12.37 1.21
N LEU A 106 3.99 -11.61 1.40
CA LEU A 106 5.26 -12.17 1.90
C LEU A 106 5.11 -12.81 3.28
N TYR A 107 4.28 -12.23 4.16
CA TYR A 107 3.96 -12.86 5.45
C TYR A 107 3.23 -14.20 5.28
N HIS A 108 2.31 -14.29 4.34
CA HIS A 108 1.58 -15.53 4.06
C HIS A 108 2.50 -16.63 3.53
N ASP A 109 3.35 -16.29 2.56
CA ASP A 109 4.29 -17.24 1.96
C ASP A 109 5.29 -17.75 3.01
N ALA A 110 5.76 -16.88 3.91
CA ALA A 110 6.66 -17.26 5.01
C ALA A 110 6.00 -18.21 6.02
N GLU A 111 4.72 -18.00 6.34
CA GLU A 111 3.93 -18.90 7.20
C GLU A 111 3.75 -20.28 6.53
N GLU A 112 3.38 -20.33 5.26
CA GLU A 112 3.24 -21.60 4.53
C GLU A 112 4.55 -22.38 4.48
N MET A 113 5.66 -21.72 4.12
CA MET A 113 6.97 -22.36 4.10
C MET A 113 7.38 -22.92 5.47
N THR A 114 7.07 -22.19 6.54
CA THR A 114 7.37 -22.63 7.91
C THR A 114 6.51 -23.82 8.30
N ALA A 115 5.20 -23.76 8.01
CA ALA A 115 4.27 -24.85 8.29
C ALA A 115 4.63 -26.13 7.53
N GLU A 116 5.00 -26.02 6.25
CA GLU A 116 5.42 -27.16 5.42
C GLU A 116 6.72 -27.79 5.96
N ARG A 117 7.66 -26.96 6.41
CA ARG A 117 8.92 -27.43 7.01
C ARG A 117 8.71 -28.14 8.34
N VAL A 118 7.78 -27.66 9.16
CA VAL A 118 7.42 -28.35 10.42
C VAL A 118 6.73 -29.68 10.12
N ARG A 119 5.80 -29.73 9.16
CA ARG A 119 5.10 -30.96 8.76
C ARG A 119 6.07 -32.03 8.25
N SER A 120 7.03 -31.65 7.41
CA SER A 120 8.06 -32.58 6.91
C SER A 120 8.96 -33.11 8.03
N LEU A 121 9.40 -32.27 8.97
CA LEU A 121 10.17 -32.73 10.14
C LEU A 121 9.39 -33.72 11.01
N ILE A 122 8.09 -33.50 11.22
CA ILE A 122 7.23 -34.41 11.98
C ILE A 122 7.06 -35.75 11.24
N ALA A 123 6.91 -35.72 9.91
CA ALA A 123 6.82 -36.93 9.09
C ALA A 123 8.12 -37.74 9.17
N ASP A 124 9.28 -37.10 9.00
CA ASP A 124 10.60 -37.72 9.10
C ASP A 124 10.86 -38.33 10.50
N ALA A 125 10.40 -37.65 11.56
CA ALA A 125 10.53 -38.14 12.93
C ALA A 125 9.62 -39.34 13.23
N ARG A 126 8.55 -39.55 12.46
CA ARG A 126 7.60 -40.66 12.63
C ARG A 126 8.05 -41.94 11.92
N GLU A 127 8.92 -41.82 10.92
CA GLU A 127 9.48 -42.95 10.15
C GLU A 127 10.77 -43.53 10.75
N ARG A 128 11.26 -42.96 11.87
CA ARG A 128 12.41 -43.44 12.65
C ARG A 128 11.96 -44.16 13.91
#